data_AF-A0A6N7ZHZ3-F1
#
_entry.id   AF-A0A6N7ZHZ3-F1
#
_cell.length_a   1.000
_cell.length_b   1.000
_cell.length_c   1.000
_cell.angle_alpha   90.00
_cell.angle_beta   90.00
_cell.angle_gamma   90.00
#
_symmetry.space_group_name_H-M   'P 1'
#
loop_
_entity.id
_entity.type
_entity.pdbx_description
1 polymer ?
#
loop_
_entity_poly.entity_id
_entity_poly.type
_entity_poly.pdbx_seq_one_letter_code
_entity_poly.pdbx_strand_id
1 'polypeptide(L)'
;MTGTTAPDPRTTHDATPPGPVALRLRPLGYLAVALGLTAVGLALAGLYLSVAVRGLVEPPQTQVPWAEVVADPGAALGRLAVLAPVLVVLAGPVAWYVSCAVWPLAALAFVHAGRALRPSSRGDRVSFTSRVVAGATLGTAVPGRVPLVLQPQRRSRLTDTLVRFAVCGWRPDRREAGAAVPAGVAWVLASAGASTALPSGWRTGLVLTAVPFALWSVAALRRRWAWRFHGERVREARRERWIAQHGDRRDLRDGPRVVRSRPQSAEHRARVEAERAAARASRDSLTSLSSDALGERREAVLRARRERAAREQAQTDDGRHQG
;
A
#
# COMPACT_ATOMS: atom_id res chain seq x y z
N MET A 1 -5.19 18.96 32.90
CA MET A 1 -5.60 18.00 31.87
C MET A 1 -4.35 17.38 31.26
N THR A 2 -3.98 16.20 31.75
CA THR A 2 -2.82 15.42 31.32
C THR A 2 -3.17 14.71 30.01
N GLY A 3 -2.54 15.14 28.91
CA GLY A 3 -2.68 14.46 27.62
C GLY A 3 -1.92 13.14 27.67
N THR A 4 -2.67 12.04 27.72
CA THR A 4 -2.15 10.69 27.58
C THR A 4 -1.50 10.56 26.21
N THR A 5 -0.17 10.56 26.16
CA THR A 5 0.59 10.15 24.98
C THR A 5 0.18 8.72 24.67
N ALA A 6 -0.61 8.53 23.61
CA ALA A 6 -0.96 7.20 23.14
C ALA A 6 0.34 6.41 22.91
N PRO A 7 0.52 5.23 23.53
CA PRO A 7 1.75 4.46 23.40
C PRO A 7 2.01 4.12 21.93
N ASP A 8 3.28 4.20 21.51
CA ASP A 8 3.70 3.84 20.16
C ASP A 8 3.29 2.38 19.88
N PRO A 9 2.48 2.09 18.84
CA PRO A 9 2.09 0.73 18.50
C PRO A 9 3.28 -0.18 18.16
N ARG A 10 4.51 0.36 18.04
CA ARG A 10 5.75 -0.41 17.93
C ARG A 10 6.17 -1.15 19.19
N THR A 11 5.69 -0.74 20.37
CA THR A 11 6.14 -1.31 21.66
C THR A 11 5.13 -2.27 22.30
N THR A 12 3.92 -2.41 21.73
CA THR A 12 2.77 -3.02 22.41
C THR A 12 2.29 -4.34 21.82
N HIS A 13 3.06 -5.03 20.97
CA HIS A 13 2.70 -6.38 20.53
C HIS A 13 3.75 -7.41 20.91
N ASP A 14 3.30 -8.37 21.72
CA ASP A 14 3.91 -9.63 22.09
C ASP A 14 4.60 -10.31 20.91
N ALA A 15 5.89 -10.05 20.76
CA ALA A 15 6.78 -10.93 20.04
C ALA A 15 7.82 -11.38 21.06
N THR A 16 7.53 -12.48 21.74
CA THR A 16 8.53 -13.24 22.49
C THR A 16 9.78 -13.29 21.63
N PRO A 17 10.95 -12.80 22.11
CA PRO A 17 12.15 -12.77 21.28
C PRO A 17 12.39 -14.19 20.75
N PRO A 18 12.54 -14.36 19.42
CA PRO A 18 12.64 -15.69 18.84
C PRO A 18 13.82 -16.43 19.46
N GLY A 19 13.58 -17.65 19.93
CA GLY A 19 14.61 -18.47 20.55
C GLY A 19 15.82 -18.68 19.63
N PRO A 20 17.01 -18.97 20.17
CA PRO A 20 18.26 -19.07 19.40
C PRO A 20 18.20 -20.12 18.27
N VAL A 21 17.41 -21.18 18.44
CA VAL A 21 17.17 -22.22 17.43
C VAL A 21 16.38 -21.67 16.24
N ALA A 22 15.34 -20.87 16.51
CA ALA A 22 14.52 -20.25 15.46
C ALA A 22 15.33 -19.25 14.62
N LEU A 23 16.28 -18.54 15.24
CA LEU A 23 17.20 -17.64 14.52
C LEU A 23 18.19 -18.42 13.63
N ARG A 24 18.68 -19.59 14.08
CA ARG A 24 19.57 -20.45 13.28
C ARG A 24 18.88 -21.15 12.12
N LEU A 25 17.62 -21.56 12.29
CA LEU A 25 16.82 -22.21 11.24
C LEU A 25 16.11 -21.22 10.29
N ARG A 26 16.17 -19.92 10.60
CA ARG A 26 15.59 -18.84 9.80
C ARG A 26 15.90 -18.90 8.29
N PRO A 27 17.14 -19.12 7.82
CA PRO A 27 17.41 -19.23 6.38
C PRO A 27 16.69 -20.43 5.75
N LEU A 28 16.61 -21.56 6.45
CA LEU A 28 15.92 -22.77 5.98
C LEU A 28 14.41 -22.56 5.92
N GLY A 29 13.83 -21.91 6.94
CA GLY A 29 12.40 -21.57 6.95
C GLY A 29 12.01 -20.67 5.78
N TYR A 30 12.79 -19.62 5.50
CA TYR A 30 12.54 -18.77 4.33
C TYR A 30 12.77 -19.47 3.01
N LEU A 31 13.79 -20.34 2.92
CA LEU A 31 14.05 -21.11 1.71
C LEU A 31 12.90 -22.09 1.43
N ALA A 32 12.39 -22.79 2.45
CA ALA A 32 11.24 -23.68 2.32
C ALA A 32 9.98 -22.93 1.83
N VAL A 33 9.70 -21.74 2.40
CA VAL A 33 8.60 -20.88 1.94
C VAL A 33 8.82 -20.40 0.51
N ALA A 34 10.05 -20.01 0.16
CA ALA A 34 10.39 -19.57 -1.19
C ALA A 34 10.16 -20.68 -2.22
N LEU A 35 10.70 -21.88 -1.95
CA LEU A 35 10.53 -23.06 -2.80
C LEU A 35 9.06 -23.47 -2.91
N GLY A 36 8.31 -23.47 -1.80
CA GLY A 36 6.88 -23.77 -1.81
C GLY A 36 6.08 -22.80 -2.67
N LEU A 37 6.31 -21.50 -2.53
CA LEU A 37 5.65 -20.48 -3.36
C LEU A 37 6.09 -20.55 -4.83
N THR A 38 7.36 -20.86 -5.11
CA THR A 38 7.83 -21.09 -6.47
C THR A 38 7.18 -22.31 -7.09
N ALA A 39 7.04 -23.42 -6.35
CA ALA A 39 6.35 -24.61 -6.83
C ALA A 39 4.88 -24.31 -7.18
N VAL A 40 4.18 -23.55 -6.32
CA VAL A 40 2.82 -23.06 -6.61
C VAL A 40 2.81 -22.18 -7.87
N GLY A 41 3.74 -21.23 -7.98
CA GLY A 41 3.86 -20.35 -9.15
C GLY A 41 4.11 -21.12 -10.45
N LEU A 42 4.98 -22.14 -10.41
CA LEU A 42 5.26 -23.02 -11.54
C LEU A 42 4.08 -23.91 -11.89
N ALA A 43 3.37 -24.46 -10.91
CA ALA A 43 2.16 -25.25 -11.13
C ALA A 43 1.06 -24.42 -11.82
N LEU A 44 0.87 -23.17 -11.37
CA LEU A 44 -0.07 -22.23 -11.99
C LEU A 44 0.36 -21.83 -13.41
N ALA A 45 1.65 -21.56 -13.63
CA ALA A 45 2.19 -21.30 -14.97
C ALA A 45 2.04 -22.52 -15.89
N GLY A 46 2.30 -23.72 -15.37
CA GLY A 46 2.09 -24.99 -16.07
C GLY A 46 0.63 -25.19 -16.45
N LEU A 47 -0.31 -24.96 -15.52
CA LEU A 47 -1.75 -25.01 -15.80
C LEU A 47 -2.15 -24.01 -16.89
N TYR A 48 -1.64 -22.78 -16.80
CA TYR A 48 -1.89 -21.73 -17.78
C TYR A 48 -1.34 -22.05 -19.18
N LEU A 49 -0.18 -22.69 -19.27
CA LEU A 49 0.43 -23.09 -20.54
C LEU A 49 -0.12 -24.42 -21.07
N SER A 50 -0.65 -25.28 -20.20
CA SER A 50 -1.10 -26.63 -20.56
C SER A 50 -2.16 -26.64 -21.66
N VAL A 51 -3.01 -25.62 -21.71
CA VAL A 51 -4.06 -25.48 -22.74
C VAL A 51 -3.45 -25.32 -24.14
N ALA A 52 -2.45 -24.44 -24.28
CA ALA A 52 -1.75 -24.27 -25.56
C ALA A 52 -0.90 -25.49 -25.92
N VAL A 53 -0.26 -26.12 -24.93
CA VAL A 53 0.54 -27.34 -25.13
C VAL A 53 -0.33 -28.50 -25.61
N ARG A 54 -1.52 -28.69 -25.05
CA ARG A 54 -2.48 -29.70 -25.52
C ARG A 54 -2.87 -29.48 -26.98
N GLY A 55 -3.11 -28.23 -27.38
CA GLY A 55 -3.38 -27.88 -28.78
C GLY A 55 -2.24 -28.22 -29.76
N LEU A 56 -0.99 -28.31 -29.27
CA LEU A 56 0.18 -28.67 -30.08
C LEU A 56 0.46 -30.17 -30.12
N VAL A 57 0.14 -30.89 -29.04
CA VAL A 57 0.58 -32.28 -28.83
C VAL A 57 -0.54 -33.29 -29.09
N GLU A 58 -1.78 -32.95 -28.76
CA GLU A 58 -2.91 -33.88 -28.91
C GLU A 58 -3.31 -34.07 -30.37
N PRO A 59 -3.83 -35.23 -30.77
CA PRO A 59 -4.28 -35.44 -32.14
C PRO A 59 -5.47 -34.51 -32.48
N PRO A 60 -5.52 -33.92 -33.69
CA PRO A 60 -6.52 -32.93 -34.09
C PRO A 60 -7.97 -33.32 -33.79
N GLN A 61 -8.32 -34.59 -33.95
CA GLN A 61 -9.69 -35.11 -33.77
C GLN A 61 -10.17 -35.02 -32.31
N THR A 62 -9.24 -34.94 -31.36
CA THR A 62 -9.54 -34.86 -29.92
C THR A 62 -9.58 -33.43 -29.38
N GLN A 63 -9.19 -32.45 -30.21
CA GLN A 63 -9.07 -31.04 -29.81
C GLN A 63 -10.42 -30.32 -29.89
N VAL A 64 -11.34 -30.66 -28.98
CA VAL A 64 -12.62 -29.95 -28.81
C VAL A 64 -12.36 -28.62 -28.09
N PRO A 65 -12.92 -27.49 -28.55
CA PRO A 65 -13.93 -27.35 -29.60
C PRO A 65 -13.39 -27.08 -31.01
N TRP A 66 -12.07 -26.98 -31.20
CA TRP A 66 -11.47 -26.55 -32.47
C TRP A 66 -11.76 -27.49 -33.64
N ALA A 67 -11.76 -28.80 -33.40
CA ALA A 67 -12.16 -29.78 -34.41
C ALA A 67 -13.61 -29.58 -34.88
N GLU A 68 -14.51 -29.24 -33.95
CA GLU A 68 -15.92 -28.98 -34.25
C GLU A 68 -16.10 -27.67 -35.01
N VAL A 69 -15.30 -26.63 -34.72
CA VAL A 69 -15.37 -25.36 -35.47
C VAL A 69 -15.11 -25.56 -36.96
N VAL A 70 -14.23 -26.51 -37.32
CA VAL A 70 -13.92 -26.83 -38.71
C VAL A 70 -15.02 -27.68 -39.36
N ALA A 71 -15.63 -28.59 -38.60
CA ALA A 71 -16.65 -29.51 -39.11
C ALA A 71 -18.07 -28.92 -39.16
N ASP A 72 -18.47 -28.21 -38.10
CA ASP A 72 -19.76 -27.53 -37.93
C ASP A 72 -19.58 -26.22 -37.13
N PRO A 73 -19.32 -25.09 -37.81
CA PRO A 73 -18.96 -23.84 -37.16
C PRO A 73 -20.08 -23.25 -36.31
N GLY A 74 -21.35 -23.49 -36.64
CA GLY A 74 -22.50 -22.82 -36.01
C GLY A 74 -22.62 -23.13 -34.52
N ALA A 75 -22.70 -24.42 -34.17
CA ALA A 75 -22.85 -24.85 -32.79
C ALA A 75 -21.59 -24.59 -31.94
N ALA A 76 -20.41 -24.79 -32.53
CA ALA A 76 -19.14 -24.59 -31.86
C ALA A 76 -18.87 -23.11 -31.52
N LEU A 77 -19.17 -22.19 -32.46
CA LEU A 77 -19.05 -20.75 -32.23
C LEU A 77 -20.04 -20.26 -31.17
N GLY A 78 -21.26 -20.81 -31.12
CA GLY A 78 -22.23 -20.51 -30.06
C GLY A 78 -21.70 -20.85 -28.67
N ARG A 79 -21.11 -22.04 -28.48
CA ARG A 79 -20.46 -22.43 -27.20
C ARG A 79 -19.26 -21.55 -26.86
N LEU A 80 -18.42 -21.27 -27.85
CA LEU A 80 -17.24 -20.41 -27.67
C LEU A 80 -17.63 -18.98 -27.29
N ALA A 81 -18.73 -18.44 -27.82
CA ALA A 81 -19.22 -17.11 -27.46
C ALA A 81 -19.58 -17.00 -25.97
N VAL A 82 -20.06 -18.08 -25.36
CA VAL A 82 -20.37 -18.15 -23.92
C VAL A 82 -19.12 -18.38 -23.07
N LEU A 83 -18.21 -19.24 -23.51
CA LEU A 83 -17.00 -19.60 -22.75
C LEU A 83 -15.89 -18.54 -22.83
N ALA A 84 -15.72 -17.88 -23.98
CA ALA A 84 -14.62 -16.96 -24.23
C ALA A 84 -14.55 -15.81 -23.21
N PRO A 85 -15.65 -15.14 -22.81
CA PRO A 85 -15.59 -14.10 -21.79
C PRO A 85 -15.05 -14.62 -20.44
N VAL A 86 -15.46 -15.83 -20.04
CA VAL A 86 -14.97 -16.47 -18.81
C VAL A 86 -13.48 -16.77 -18.90
N LEU A 87 -13.04 -17.35 -20.02
CA LEU A 87 -11.63 -17.64 -20.26
C LEU A 87 -10.78 -16.37 -20.28
N VAL A 88 -11.25 -15.29 -20.90
CA VAL A 88 -10.57 -13.99 -20.92
C VAL A 88 -10.41 -13.42 -19.51
N VAL A 89 -11.44 -13.52 -18.66
CA VAL A 89 -11.36 -13.05 -17.27
C VAL A 89 -10.39 -13.89 -16.44
N LEU A 90 -10.42 -15.22 -16.62
CA LEU A 90 -9.52 -16.13 -15.91
C LEU A 90 -8.06 -15.95 -16.35
N ALA A 91 -7.81 -15.90 -17.66
CA ALA A 91 -6.48 -15.83 -18.23
C ALA A 91 -5.85 -14.43 -18.19
N GLY A 92 -6.66 -13.37 -18.10
CA GLY A 92 -6.19 -12.00 -17.98
C GLY A 92 -6.18 -11.51 -16.53
N PRO A 93 -7.27 -10.87 -16.05
CA PRO A 93 -7.38 -10.32 -14.70
C PRO A 93 -7.01 -11.29 -13.57
N VAL A 94 -7.57 -12.49 -13.55
CA VAL A 94 -7.33 -13.44 -12.46
C VAL A 94 -5.87 -13.91 -12.47
N ALA A 95 -5.36 -14.33 -13.63
CA ALA A 95 -3.95 -14.70 -13.78
C ALA A 95 -3.00 -13.57 -13.36
N TRP A 96 -3.31 -12.31 -13.69
CA TRP A 96 -2.54 -11.14 -13.25
C TRP A 96 -2.50 -11.02 -11.72
N TYR A 97 -3.66 -11.06 -11.05
CA TYR A 97 -3.72 -10.92 -9.59
C TYR A 97 -3.07 -12.08 -8.86
N VAL A 98 -3.31 -13.32 -9.32
CA VAL A 98 -2.67 -14.51 -8.77
C VAL A 98 -1.16 -14.43 -8.95
N SER A 99 -0.68 -14.03 -10.12
CA SER A 99 0.76 -13.84 -10.38
C SER A 99 1.36 -12.79 -9.44
N CYS A 100 0.66 -11.67 -9.24
CA CYS A 100 1.05 -10.61 -8.30
C CYS A 100 0.99 -11.07 -6.84
N ALA A 101 0.15 -12.03 -6.48
CA ALA A 101 0.09 -12.58 -5.14
C ALA A 101 1.24 -13.56 -4.86
N VAL A 102 1.58 -14.42 -5.83
CA VAL A 102 2.52 -15.54 -5.64
C VAL A 102 3.97 -15.14 -5.89
N TRP A 103 4.28 -14.60 -7.08
CA TRP A 103 5.67 -14.38 -7.50
C TRP A 103 6.43 -13.35 -6.63
N PRO A 104 5.84 -12.21 -6.25
CA PRO A 104 6.53 -11.25 -5.40
C PRO A 104 6.78 -11.78 -4.00
N LEU A 105 5.89 -12.63 -3.45
CA LEU A 105 6.09 -13.27 -2.16
C LEU A 105 7.20 -14.32 -2.22
N ALA A 106 7.26 -15.13 -3.28
CA ALA A 106 8.35 -16.07 -3.51
C ALA A 106 9.70 -15.34 -3.59
N ALA A 107 9.76 -14.25 -4.37
CA ALA A 107 10.95 -13.43 -4.50
C ALA A 107 11.36 -12.76 -3.16
N LEU A 108 10.39 -12.26 -2.39
CA LEU A 108 10.65 -11.72 -1.05
C LEU A 108 11.20 -12.81 -0.11
N ALA A 109 10.67 -14.02 -0.16
CA ALA A 109 11.16 -15.15 0.63
C ALA A 109 12.62 -15.49 0.29
N PHE A 110 12.99 -15.50 -1.00
CA PHE A 110 14.40 -15.67 -1.42
C PHE A 110 15.30 -14.52 -0.94
N VAL A 111 14.83 -13.27 -1.00
CA VAL A 111 15.57 -12.12 -0.48
C VAL A 111 15.82 -12.26 1.03
N HIS A 112 14.82 -12.72 1.78
CA HIS A 112 14.96 -12.98 3.22
C HIS A 112 15.88 -14.15 3.52
N ALA A 113 15.82 -15.25 2.75
CA ALA A 113 16.74 -16.37 2.87
C ALA A 113 18.20 -15.93 2.62
N GLY A 114 18.46 -15.20 1.53
CA GLY A 114 19.79 -14.69 1.21
C GLY A 114 20.31 -13.68 2.23
N ARG A 115 19.43 -12.86 2.82
CA ARG A 115 19.82 -11.92 3.90
C ARG A 115 20.09 -12.65 5.21
N ALA A 116 19.34 -13.69 5.54
CA ALA A 116 19.55 -14.48 6.76
C ALA A 116 20.93 -15.19 6.77
N LEU A 117 21.53 -15.43 5.60
CA LEU A 117 22.90 -15.95 5.48
C LEU A 117 23.99 -14.89 5.71
N ARG A 118 23.65 -13.58 5.69
CA ARG A 118 24.63 -12.50 5.86
C ARG A 118 24.94 -12.26 7.35
N PRO A 119 26.23 -12.17 7.74
CA PRO A 119 26.62 -11.91 9.14
C PRO A 119 26.01 -10.62 9.70
N SER A 120 25.87 -9.58 8.87
CA SER A 120 25.31 -8.27 9.23
C SER A 120 23.82 -8.25 9.53
N SER A 121 23.11 -9.36 9.31
CA SER A 121 21.65 -9.50 9.47
C SER A 121 21.28 -10.57 10.51
N ARG A 122 22.24 -11.08 11.30
CA ARG A 122 22.01 -12.14 12.31
C ARG A 122 21.10 -11.73 13.48
N GLY A 123 21.04 -10.44 13.80
CA GLY A 123 20.17 -9.89 14.86
C GLY A 123 18.81 -9.40 14.37
N ASP A 124 18.53 -9.47 13.06
CA ASP A 124 17.26 -9.04 12.49
C ASP A 124 16.13 -9.95 13.03
N ARG A 125 14.98 -9.39 13.44
CA ARG A 125 13.85 -10.18 13.97
C ARG A 125 13.27 -11.10 12.88
N VAL A 126 12.49 -12.13 13.23
CA VAL A 126 11.73 -12.90 12.22
C VAL A 126 10.70 -11.96 11.56
N SER A 127 10.43 -12.11 10.26
CA SER A 127 9.39 -11.32 9.60
C SER A 127 8.02 -11.81 10.09
N PHE A 128 7.22 -10.92 10.66
CA PHE A 128 5.89 -11.23 11.19
C PHE A 128 4.79 -10.75 10.24
N THR A 129 3.63 -11.39 10.34
CA THR A 129 2.38 -10.95 9.74
C THR A 129 1.74 -9.90 10.65
N SER A 130 1.72 -8.63 10.24
CA SER A 130 0.98 -7.58 10.95
C SER A 130 -0.10 -6.97 10.04
N ARG A 131 -1.26 -6.64 10.63
CA ARG A 131 -2.28 -5.83 9.95
C ARG A 131 -1.77 -4.40 9.89
N VAL A 132 -1.24 -3.98 8.75
CA VAL A 132 -0.58 -2.67 8.64
C VAL A 132 -1.59 -1.55 8.46
N VAL A 133 -1.58 -0.57 9.36
CA VAL A 133 -2.24 0.73 9.16
C VAL A 133 -1.39 1.58 8.20
N ALA A 134 -2.03 2.39 7.35
CA ALA A 134 -1.34 3.27 6.40
C ALA A 134 -0.25 4.09 7.12
N GLY A 135 0.99 4.06 6.61
CA GLY A 135 2.15 4.76 7.19
C GLY A 135 2.95 3.98 8.26
N ALA A 136 2.50 2.80 8.69
CA ALA A 136 3.16 2.04 9.77
C ALA A 136 4.27 1.07 9.30
N THR A 137 4.49 0.90 8.00
CA THR A 137 5.57 0.06 7.44
C THR A 137 6.81 0.83 7.06
N LEU A 138 7.99 0.23 7.28
CA LEU A 138 9.24 0.62 6.62
C LEU A 138 9.11 0.32 5.11
N GLY A 139 8.70 1.32 4.32
CA GLY A 139 8.46 1.17 2.88
C GLY A 139 7.50 2.23 2.35
N THR A 140 7.13 2.14 1.06
CA THR A 140 6.08 3.02 0.52
C THR A 140 4.75 2.79 1.21
N ALA A 141 4.03 3.88 1.54
CA ALA A 141 2.68 3.80 2.08
C ALA A 141 1.84 2.85 1.22
N VAL A 142 1.38 1.77 1.83
CA VAL A 142 0.45 0.83 1.21
C VAL A 142 -0.96 1.40 1.36
N PRO A 143 -1.77 1.41 0.28
CA PRO A 143 -3.21 1.53 0.16
C PRO A 143 -4.24 1.40 1.29
N GLY A 144 -3.93 1.34 2.60
CA GLY A 144 -4.82 0.92 3.70
C GLY A 144 -4.45 -0.45 4.31
N ARG A 145 -5.33 -1.06 5.13
CA ARG A 145 -5.04 -2.30 5.89
C ARG A 145 -4.98 -3.59 5.03
N VAL A 146 -3.79 -4.13 4.78
CA VAL A 146 -3.57 -5.46 4.17
C VAL A 146 -2.61 -6.25 5.06
N PRO A 147 -2.92 -7.52 5.43
CA PRO A 147 -1.95 -8.40 6.05
C PRO A 147 -0.91 -8.82 5.00
N LEU A 148 0.20 -8.08 4.91
CA LEU A 148 1.31 -8.45 4.04
C LEU A 148 2.24 -9.38 4.82
N VAL A 149 2.28 -10.66 4.41
CA VAL A 149 3.25 -11.65 4.89
C VAL A 149 4.64 -11.29 4.35
N LEU A 150 5.71 -11.62 5.09
CA LEU A 150 7.11 -11.39 4.68
C LEU A 150 7.53 -9.91 4.53
N GLN A 151 7.06 -9.02 5.41
CA GLN A 151 7.45 -7.61 5.34
C GLN A 151 8.98 -7.43 5.43
N PRO A 152 9.57 -6.58 4.57
CA PRO A 152 11.00 -6.34 4.59
C PRO A 152 11.41 -5.54 5.84
N GLN A 153 12.46 -5.98 6.53
CA GLN A 153 13.03 -5.25 7.68
C GLN A 153 13.98 -4.13 7.26
N ARG A 154 14.63 -4.29 6.10
CA ARG A 154 15.47 -3.27 5.48
C ARG A 154 14.91 -2.88 4.14
N ARG A 155 14.76 -1.57 3.94
CA ARG A 155 14.25 -0.98 2.71
C ARG A 155 15.30 -1.05 1.60
N SER A 156 14.90 -1.53 0.43
CA SER A 156 15.67 -1.44 -0.81
C SER A 156 14.74 -1.20 -2.00
N ARG A 157 15.29 -0.74 -3.14
CA ARG A 157 14.50 -0.54 -4.36
C ARG A 157 13.80 -1.84 -4.83
N LEU A 158 14.48 -2.98 -4.64
CA LEU A 158 13.94 -4.30 -4.96
C LEU A 158 12.78 -4.66 -4.03
N THR A 159 12.95 -4.58 -2.71
CA THR A 159 11.88 -4.93 -1.76
C THR A 159 10.69 -3.98 -1.89
N ASP A 160 10.93 -2.69 -2.14
CA ASP A 160 9.86 -1.72 -2.40
C ASP A 160 9.05 -2.11 -3.65
N THR A 161 9.73 -2.52 -4.73
CA THR A 161 9.06 -2.96 -5.96
C THR A 161 8.26 -4.24 -5.75
N LEU A 162 8.84 -5.23 -5.07
CA LEU A 162 8.18 -6.51 -4.78
C LEU A 162 6.96 -6.33 -3.89
N VAL A 163 7.04 -5.50 -2.84
CA VAL A 163 5.90 -5.20 -1.98
C VAL A 163 4.79 -4.50 -2.78
N ARG A 164 5.11 -3.58 -3.69
CA ARG A 164 4.10 -2.93 -4.55
C ARG A 164 3.39 -3.93 -5.46
N PHE A 165 4.11 -4.90 -6.04
CA PHE A 165 3.47 -5.98 -6.80
C PHE A 165 2.62 -6.89 -5.91
N ALA A 166 3.11 -7.27 -4.72
CA ALA A 166 2.32 -8.05 -3.77
C ALA A 166 1.00 -7.35 -3.43
N VAL A 167 1.03 -6.03 -3.20
CA VAL A 167 -0.16 -5.22 -2.94
C VAL A 167 -1.18 -5.30 -4.08
N CYS A 168 -0.74 -5.35 -5.35
CA CYS A 168 -1.66 -5.53 -6.47
C CYS A 168 -2.43 -6.85 -6.38
N GLY A 169 -1.78 -7.94 -5.94
CA GLY A 169 -2.45 -9.25 -5.77
C GLY A 169 -3.46 -9.28 -4.63
N TRP A 170 -3.18 -8.59 -3.51
CA TRP A 170 -4.06 -8.58 -2.33
C TRP A 170 -5.11 -7.46 -2.32
N ARG A 171 -4.94 -6.44 -3.17
CA ARG A 171 -5.91 -5.34 -3.37
C ARG A 171 -6.23 -5.18 -4.85
N PRO A 172 -7.21 -5.96 -5.35
CA PRO A 172 -7.64 -5.84 -6.73
C PRO A 172 -8.25 -4.45 -6.99
N ASP A 173 -7.84 -3.83 -8.09
CA ASP A 173 -8.39 -2.57 -8.60
C ASP A 173 -9.08 -2.83 -9.94
N ARG A 174 -10.36 -2.44 -10.07
CA ARG A 174 -11.14 -2.60 -11.30
C ARG A 174 -10.45 -2.01 -12.53
N ARG A 175 -9.65 -0.93 -12.36
CA ARG A 175 -8.90 -0.30 -13.46
C ARG A 175 -7.72 -1.15 -13.93
N GLU A 176 -7.08 -1.88 -13.02
CA GLU A 176 -6.04 -2.85 -13.35
C GLU A 176 -6.65 -4.10 -13.98
N ALA A 177 -7.80 -4.57 -13.48
CA ALA A 177 -8.55 -5.67 -14.08
C ALA A 177 -8.89 -5.37 -15.54
N GLY A 178 -9.47 -4.19 -15.83
CA GLY A 178 -9.77 -3.78 -17.20
C GLY A 178 -8.53 -3.70 -18.11
N ALA A 179 -7.37 -3.32 -17.56
CA ALA A 179 -6.11 -3.29 -18.31
C ALA A 179 -5.51 -4.69 -18.56
N ALA A 180 -5.90 -5.70 -17.78
CA ALA A 180 -5.50 -7.09 -17.94
C ALA A 180 -6.40 -7.88 -18.91
N VAL A 181 -7.59 -7.38 -19.25
CA VAL A 181 -8.51 -8.03 -20.21
C VAL A 181 -7.83 -8.30 -21.57
N PRO A 182 -7.08 -7.36 -22.18
CA PRO A 182 -6.35 -7.64 -23.42
C PRO A 182 -5.36 -8.82 -23.32
N ALA A 183 -4.73 -9.05 -22.16
CA ALA A 183 -3.88 -10.22 -21.98
C ALA A 183 -4.68 -11.53 -22.00
N GLY A 184 -5.89 -11.54 -21.44
CA GLY A 184 -6.80 -12.68 -21.53
C GLY A 184 -7.23 -12.97 -22.96
N VAL A 185 -7.56 -11.92 -23.74
CA VAL A 185 -7.87 -12.05 -25.17
C VAL A 185 -6.66 -12.60 -25.92
N ALA A 186 -5.47 -12.05 -25.68
CA ALA A 186 -4.23 -12.54 -26.29
C ALA A 186 -3.99 -14.02 -25.97
N TRP A 187 -4.22 -14.45 -24.74
CA TRP A 187 -4.05 -15.85 -24.35
C TRP A 187 -5.06 -16.78 -25.03
N VAL A 188 -6.33 -16.39 -25.13
CA VAL A 188 -7.35 -17.19 -25.84
C VAL A 188 -6.96 -17.32 -27.32
N LEU A 189 -6.58 -16.22 -27.96
CA LEU A 189 -6.13 -16.22 -29.36
C LEU A 189 -4.87 -17.07 -29.57
N ALA A 190 -3.87 -16.93 -28.70
CA ALA A 190 -2.63 -17.71 -28.79
C ALA A 190 -2.89 -19.21 -28.55
N SER A 191 -3.75 -19.55 -27.59
CA SER A 191 -4.12 -20.95 -27.30
C SER A 191 -4.93 -21.57 -28.43
N ALA A 192 -5.85 -20.80 -29.03
CA ALA A 192 -6.56 -21.22 -30.24
C ALA A 192 -5.60 -21.40 -31.42
N GLY A 193 -4.67 -20.46 -31.63
CA GLY A 193 -3.68 -20.55 -32.70
C GLY A 193 -2.67 -21.69 -32.53
N ALA A 194 -2.45 -22.15 -31.30
CA ALA A 194 -1.63 -23.33 -31.00
C ALA A 194 -2.28 -24.63 -31.48
N SER A 195 -3.62 -24.68 -31.55
CA SER A 195 -4.41 -25.85 -31.98
C SER A 195 -4.04 -26.32 -33.38
N THR A 196 -3.60 -27.57 -33.50
CA THR A 196 -3.32 -28.22 -34.79
C THR A 196 -4.59 -28.66 -35.54
N ALA A 197 -5.76 -28.61 -34.90
CA ALA A 197 -7.04 -28.85 -35.56
C ALA A 197 -7.46 -27.70 -36.49
N LEU A 198 -6.91 -26.49 -36.31
CA LEU A 198 -7.21 -25.35 -37.16
C LEU A 198 -6.31 -25.29 -38.40
N PRO A 199 -6.80 -24.76 -39.54
CA PRO A 199 -5.98 -24.49 -40.72
C PRO A 199 -4.78 -23.57 -40.39
N SER A 200 -3.64 -23.81 -41.04
CA SER A 200 -2.38 -23.09 -40.78
C SER A 200 -2.50 -21.57 -40.93
N GLY A 201 -3.29 -21.10 -41.89
CA GLY A 201 -3.58 -19.68 -42.09
C GLY A 201 -4.29 -19.05 -40.88
N TRP A 202 -5.29 -19.74 -40.32
CA TRP A 202 -6.02 -19.27 -39.15
C TRP A 202 -5.14 -19.25 -37.91
N ARG A 203 -4.33 -20.30 -37.71
CA ARG A 203 -3.38 -20.39 -36.60
C ARG A 203 -2.43 -19.20 -36.59
N THR A 204 -1.81 -18.92 -37.73
CA THR A 204 -0.87 -17.80 -37.88
C THR A 204 -1.57 -16.47 -37.64
N GLY A 205 -2.77 -16.27 -38.21
CA GLY A 205 -3.57 -15.07 -37.99
C GLY A 205 -3.93 -14.83 -36.52
N LEU A 206 -4.34 -15.88 -35.80
CA LEU A 206 -4.67 -15.83 -34.38
C LEU A 206 -3.44 -15.49 -33.51
N VAL A 207 -2.29 -16.10 -33.79
CA VAL A 207 -1.05 -15.80 -33.06
C VAL A 207 -0.57 -14.37 -33.33
N LEU A 208 -0.57 -13.94 -34.59
CA LEU A 208 -0.18 -12.57 -34.95
C LEU A 208 -1.09 -11.52 -34.34
N THR A 209 -2.40 -11.78 -34.26
CA THR A 209 -3.37 -10.88 -33.61
C THR A 209 -3.25 -10.90 -32.09
N ALA A 210 -2.81 -11.99 -31.46
CA ALA A 210 -2.56 -12.06 -30.02
C ALA A 210 -1.46 -11.09 -29.55
N VAL A 211 -0.40 -10.90 -30.36
CA VAL A 211 0.77 -10.06 -30.03
C VAL A 211 0.39 -8.62 -29.65
N PRO A 212 -0.33 -7.85 -30.47
CA PRO A 212 -0.69 -6.46 -30.13
C PRO A 212 -1.56 -6.37 -28.87
N PHE A 213 -2.47 -7.33 -28.62
CA PHE A 213 -3.26 -7.37 -27.39
C PHE A 213 -2.39 -7.59 -26.15
N ALA A 214 -1.40 -8.49 -26.23
CA ALA A 214 -0.45 -8.72 -25.14
C ALA A 214 0.38 -7.46 -24.87
N LEU A 215 0.94 -6.84 -25.92
CA LEU A 215 1.72 -5.60 -25.80
C LEU A 215 0.89 -4.45 -25.22
N TRP A 216 -0.36 -4.33 -25.66
CA TRP A 216 -1.28 -3.33 -25.13
C TRP A 216 -1.54 -3.56 -23.64
N SER A 217 -1.83 -4.80 -23.23
CA SER A 217 -2.06 -5.12 -21.82
C SER A 217 -0.84 -4.75 -20.96
N VAL A 218 0.37 -5.12 -21.40
CA VAL A 218 1.62 -4.79 -20.71
C VAL A 218 1.78 -3.28 -20.56
N ALA A 219 1.58 -2.51 -21.64
CA ALA A 219 1.69 -1.06 -21.61
C ALA A 219 0.62 -0.43 -20.69
N ALA A 220 -0.62 -0.92 -20.74
CA ALA A 220 -1.72 -0.43 -19.92
C ALA A 220 -1.49 -0.73 -18.43
N LEU A 221 -1.12 -1.96 -18.08
CA LEU A 221 -0.81 -2.39 -16.72
C LEU A 221 0.38 -1.62 -16.16
N ARG A 222 1.47 -1.45 -16.93
CA ARG A 222 2.63 -0.66 -16.51
C ARG A 222 2.25 0.79 -16.21
N ARG A 223 1.43 1.42 -17.08
CA ARG A 223 0.94 2.78 -16.85
C ARG A 223 0.10 2.84 -15.57
N ARG A 224 -0.85 1.92 -15.38
CA ARG A 224 -1.71 1.89 -14.17
C ARG A 224 -0.91 1.67 -12.89
N TRP A 225 0.04 0.74 -12.91
CA TRP A 225 0.94 0.48 -11.79
C TRP A 225 1.78 1.72 -11.44
N ALA A 226 2.36 2.39 -12.44
CA ALA A 226 3.12 3.61 -12.23
C ALA A 226 2.24 4.72 -11.63
N TRP A 227 1.03 4.91 -12.16
CA TRP A 227 0.04 5.86 -11.63
C TRP A 227 -0.34 5.57 -10.18
N ARG A 228 -0.59 4.31 -9.83
CA ARG A 228 -0.98 3.90 -8.47
C ARG A 228 0.10 4.21 -7.44
N PHE A 229 1.37 3.93 -7.72
CA PHE A 229 2.43 4.04 -6.71
C PHE A 229 3.30 5.31 -6.80
N HIS A 230 3.26 6.03 -7.92
CA HIS A 230 4.02 7.29 -8.10
C HIS A 230 3.09 8.50 -8.22
N GLY A 231 1.87 8.33 -8.74
CA GLY A 231 0.90 9.42 -8.88
C GLY A 231 0.33 9.91 -7.55
N GLU A 232 0.17 9.04 -6.55
CA GLU A 232 -0.30 9.43 -5.22
C GLU A 232 0.68 10.37 -4.51
N ARG A 233 1.99 10.14 -4.61
CA ARG A 233 3.01 11.07 -4.07
C ARG A 233 2.94 12.44 -4.72
N VAL A 234 2.68 12.48 -6.03
CA VAL A 234 2.52 13.74 -6.77
C VAL A 234 1.23 14.46 -6.33
N ARG A 235 0.16 13.72 -6.04
CA ARG A 235 -1.10 14.28 -5.51
C ARG A 235 -0.96 14.78 -4.08
N GLU A 236 -0.28 14.05 -3.21
CA GLU A 236 0.04 14.47 -1.84
C GLU A 236 0.91 15.72 -1.85
N ALA A 237 2.01 15.72 -2.60
CA ALA A 237 2.86 16.90 -2.75
C ALA A 237 2.14 18.09 -3.42
N ARG A 238 1.16 17.85 -4.29
CA ARG A 238 0.32 18.91 -4.89
C ARG A 238 -0.73 19.41 -3.89
N ARG A 239 -1.31 18.52 -3.08
CA ARG A 239 -2.28 18.85 -2.02
C ARG A 239 -1.61 19.61 -0.90
N GLU A 240 -0.42 19.22 -0.47
CA GLU A 240 0.41 19.96 0.49
C GLU A 240 0.77 21.34 -0.04
N ARG A 241 1.20 21.47 -1.31
CA ARG A 241 1.43 22.77 -1.94
C ARG A 241 0.16 23.61 -2.04
N TRP A 242 -0.97 23.00 -2.37
CA TRP A 242 -2.26 23.69 -2.43
C TRP A 242 -2.72 24.17 -1.05
N ILE A 243 -2.57 23.33 -0.02
CA ILE A 243 -2.83 23.68 1.39
C ILE A 243 -1.85 24.75 1.87
N ALA A 244 -0.58 24.71 1.50
CA ALA A 244 0.37 25.78 1.85
C ALA A 244 -0.01 27.11 1.18
N GLN A 245 -0.54 27.07 -0.05
CA GLN A 245 -0.97 28.26 -0.79
C GLN A 245 -2.34 28.81 -0.38
N HIS A 246 -3.24 27.97 0.16
CA HIS A 246 -4.63 28.35 0.45
C HIS A 246 -5.03 28.13 1.92
N GLY A 247 -4.16 27.56 2.75
CA GLY A 247 -4.36 27.32 4.18
C GLY A 247 -4.47 28.63 4.96
N ASP A 248 -3.69 29.64 4.56
CA ASP A 248 -3.75 31.01 5.11
C ASP A 248 -5.12 31.68 4.89
N ARG A 249 -5.90 31.24 3.90
CA ARG A 249 -7.26 31.76 3.65
C ARG A 249 -8.35 31.06 4.46
N ARG A 250 -8.07 29.93 5.12
CA ARG A 250 -9.07 29.22 5.95
C ARG A 250 -9.06 29.69 7.40
N ASP A 251 -7.92 30.11 7.94
CA ASP A 251 -7.84 30.68 9.29
C ASP A 251 -8.56 32.05 9.39
N LEU A 252 -8.84 32.71 8.27
CA LEU A 252 -9.69 33.92 8.22
C LEU A 252 -11.20 33.62 8.16
N ARG A 253 -11.62 32.38 7.83
CA ARG A 253 -13.04 32.03 7.68
C ARG A 253 -13.62 31.26 8.87
N ASP A 254 -12.76 30.56 9.62
CA ASP A 254 -13.08 29.88 10.89
C ASP A 254 -12.41 30.56 12.10
N GLY A 255 -12.44 31.89 12.15
CA GLY A 255 -12.36 32.57 13.44
C GLY A 255 -13.51 32.09 14.34
N PRO A 256 -13.35 32.01 15.67
CA PRO A 256 -14.38 31.49 16.56
C PRO A 256 -15.68 32.25 16.28
N ARG A 257 -16.71 31.51 15.86
CA ARG A 257 -18.05 32.06 15.68
C ARG A 257 -18.50 32.60 17.03
N VAL A 258 -18.31 33.90 17.23
CA VAL A 258 -18.95 34.65 18.30
C VAL A 258 -20.44 34.54 18.02
N VAL A 259 -21.08 33.58 18.70
CA VAL A 259 -22.54 33.48 18.77
C VAL A 259 -23.00 34.80 19.36
N ARG A 260 -23.48 35.70 18.51
CA ARG A 260 -24.09 36.97 18.92
C ARG A 260 -25.45 36.65 19.52
N SER A 261 -25.47 36.16 20.76
CA SER A 261 -26.67 36.18 21.57
C SER A 261 -27.08 37.64 21.75
N ARG A 262 -28.25 38.01 21.24
CA ARG A 262 -28.85 39.33 21.47
C ARG A 262 -29.00 39.52 23.00
N PRO A 263 -28.53 40.64 23.58
CA PRO A 263 -28.68 40.90 25.01
C PRO A 263 -30.16 40.90 25.40
N GLN A 264 -30.57 40.01 26.30
CA GLN A 264 -31.97 39.84 26.70
C GLN A 264 -32.42 40.83 27.81
N SER A 265 -31.53 41.63 28.40
CA SER A 265 -31.87 42.66 29.38
C SER A 265 -30.93 43.88 29.34
N ALA A 266 -31.36 45.02 29.91
CA ALA A 266 -30.55 46.24 29.99
C ALA A 266 -29.29 46.05 30.86
N GLU A 267 -29.39 45.27 31.94
CA GLU A 267 -28.24 44.91 32.78
C GLU A 267 -27.22 44.04 32.04
N HIS A 268 -27.68 43.12 31.18
CA HIS A 268 -26.77 42.33 30.35
C HIS A 268 -26.03 43.19 29.33
N ARG A 269 -26.66 44.26 28.81
CA ARG A 269 -25.98 45.24 27.94
C ARG A 269 -24.90 46.01 28.69
N ALA A 270 -25.21 46.54 29.86
CA ALA A 270 -24.24 47.27 30.69
C ALA A 270 -23.04 46.39 31.07
N ARG A 271 -23.28 45.11 31.40
CA ARG A 271 -22.21 44.15 31.73
C ARG A 271 -21.31 43.83 30.52
N VAL A 272 -21.89 43.64 29.34
CA VAL A 272 -21.14 43.38 28.10
C VAL A 272 -20.37 44.63 27.65
N GLU A 273 -20.91 45.83 27.87
CA GLU A 273 -20.20 47.09 27.60
C GLU A 273 -19.04 47.32 28.56
N ALA A 274 -19.21 47.02 29.85
CA ALA A 274 -18.13 47.04 30.84
C ALA A 274 -17.02 46.04 30.52
N GLU A 275 -17.36 44.80 30.13
CA GLU A 275 -16.38 43.80 29.67
C GLU A 275 -15.64 44.26 28.41
N ARG A 276 -16.33 44.90 27.46
CA ARG A 276 -15.70 45.45 26.25
C ARG A 276 -14.78 46.63 26.57
N ALA A 277 -15.15 47.49 27.52
CA ALA A 277 -14.29 48.59 27.97
C ALA A 277 -13.03 48.05 28.67
N ALA A 278 -13.17 47.06 29.54
CA ALA A 278 -12.05 46.39 30.19
C ALA A 278 -11.14 45.67 29.19
N ALA A 279 -11.71 44.99 28.18
CA ALA A 279 -10.95 44.34 27.13
C ALA A 279 -10.15 45.34 26.28
N ARG A 280 -10.72 46.51 25.94
CA ARG A 280 -10.01 47.59 25.24
C ARG A 280 -8.86 48.15 26.08
N ALA A 281 -9.09 48.43 27.36
CA ALA A 281 -8.04 48.89 28.27
C ALA A 281 -6.89 47.86 28.41
N SER A 282 -7.22 46.56 28.45
CA SER A 282 -6.20 45.49 28.49
C SER A 282 -5.40 45.39 27.18
N ARG A 283 -6.04 45.66 26.03
CA ARG A 283 -5.40 45.62 24.71
C ARG A 283 -4.49 46.82 24.48
N ASP A 284 -4.88 48.00 24.96
CA ASP A 284 -4.03 49.20 24.94
C ASP A 284 -2.78 49.01 25.82
N SER A 285 -2.91 48.29 26.95
CA SER A 285 -1.75 47.94 27.81
C SER A 285 -0.75 46.98 27.16
N LEU A 286 -1.20 46.16 26.19
CA LEU A 286 -0.33 45.24 25.45
C LEU A 286 0.39 45.93 24.28
N THR A 287 -0.20 46.99 23.72
CA THR A 287 0.44 47.83 22.70
C THR A 287 1.40 48.87 23.28
N SER A 288 1.36 49.12 24.60
CA SER A 288 2.26 50.05 25.29
C SER A 288 3.48 49.39 25.95
N LEU A 289 3.65 48.08 25.85
CA LEU A 289 4.82 47.39 26.41
C LEU A 289 6.00 47.50 25.43
N SER A 290 7.05 48.21 25.86
CA SER A 290 8.32 48.25 25.13
C SER A 290 8.93 46.84 25.04
N SER A 291 9.74 46.62 24.00
CA SER A 291 10.42 45.34 23.71
C SER A 291 11.12 44.73 24.94
N ASP A 292 11.57 45.57 25.87
CA ASP A 292 12.30 45.15 27.07
C ASP A 292 11.38 44.48 28.11
N ALA A 293 10.16 44.98 28.29
CA ALA A 293 9.20 44.39 29.23
C ALA A 293 8.67 43.01 28.76
N LEU A 294 8.63 42.79 27.45
CA LEU A 294 8.36 41.47 26.86
C LEU A 294 9.56 40.52 27.03
N GLY A 295 10.79 41.06 27.00
CA GLY A 295 12.02 40.33 27.28
C GLY A 295 12.06 39.79 28.72
N GLU A 296 11.82 40.65 29.72
CA GLU A 296 11.83 40.27 31.14
C GLU A 296 10.78 39.20 31.47
N ARG A 297 9.57 39.31 30.90
CA ARG A 297 8.52 38.29 31.07
C ARG A 297 8.91 36.94 30.47
N ARG A 298 9.59 36.95 29.32
CA ARG A 298 10.08 35.72 28.68
C ARG A 298 11.18 35.06 29.51
N GLU A 299 12.06 35.85 30.10
CA GLU A 299 13.11 35.34 31.00
C GLU A 299 12.54 34.78 32.31
N ALA A 300 11.52 35.41 32.89
CA ALA A 300 10.84 34.91 34.08
C ALA A 300 10.21 33.52 33.84
N VAL A 301 9.59 33.33 32.67
CA VAL A 301 9.01 32.03 32.27
C VAL A 301 10.10 30.98 32.03
N LEU A 302 11.24 31.36 31.45
CA LEU A 302 12.37 30.44 31.24
C LEU A 302 13.04 30.04 32.56
N ARG A 303 13.16 30.97 33.52
CA ARG A 303 13.64 30.67 34.88
C ARG A 303 12.72 29.68 35.59
N ALA A 304 11.41 29.93 35.58
CA ALA A 304 10.45 29.01 36.18
C ALA A 304 10.47 27.60 35.56
N ARG A 305 10.79 27.48 34.26
CA ARG A 305 10.98 26.17 33.61
C ARG A 305 12.26 25.46 34.05
N ARG A 306 13.37 26.19 34.21
CA ARG A 306 14.64 25.62 34.68
C ARG A 306 14.53 25.12 36.12
N GLU A 307 13.84 25.85 36.98
CA GLU A 307 13.61 25.44 38.37
C GLU A 307 12.75 24.17 38.47
N ARG A 308 11.75 24.00 37.60
CA ARG A 308 10.97 22.76 37.55
C ARG A 308 11.80 21.57 37.09
N ALA A 309 12.63 21.74 36.05
CA ALA A 309 13.52 20.69 35.57
C ALA A 309 14.56 20.27 36.63
N ALA A 310 15.09 21.22 37.40
CA ALA A 310 16.02 20.94 38.49
C ALA A 310 15.36 20.14 39.65
N ARG A 311 14.10 20.45 39.98
CA ARG A 311 13.34 19.71 41.00
C ARG A 311 13.02 18.27 40.56
N GLU A 312 12.70 18.08 39.28
CA GLU A 312 12.46 16.75 38.71
C GLU A 312 13.75 15.89 38.70
N GLN A 313 14.91 16.49 38.41
CA GLN A 313 16.20 15.79 38.51
C GLN A 313 16.56 15.41 39.95
N ALA A 314 16.36 16.31 40.92
CA ALA A 314 16.61 16.02 42.33
C ALA A 314 15.75 14.85 42.87
N GLN A 315 14.48 14.75 42.44
CA GLN A 315 13.62 13.61 42.77
C GLN A 315 14.07 12.28 42.14
N THR A 316 14.81 12.34 41.02
CA THR A 316 15.26 11.14 40.30
C THR A 316 16.53 10.55 40.93
N ASP A 317 17.40 11.40 41.49
CA ASP A 317 18.62 10.94 42.18
C ASP A 317 18.35 10.43 43.60
N ASP A 318 17.38 11.00 44.33
CA ASP A 318 17.00 10.53 45.67
C ASP A 318 16.37 9.11 45.64
N GLY A 319 15.70 8.77 44.53
CA GLY A 319 15.15 7.43 44.30
C GLY A 319 16.20 6.35 43.96
N ARG A 320 17.46 6.72 43.68
CA ARG A 320 18.55 5.77 43.39
C ARG A 320 19.37 5.37 44.62
N HIS A 321 19.28 6.11 45.73
CA HIS A 321 20.03 5.83 46.95
C HIS A 321 19.26 5.00 48.00
N GLN A 322 18.00 4.63 47.73
CA GLN A 322 17.19 3.75 48.59
C GLN A 322 16.87 2.37 47.97
N GLY A 323 17.62 1.95 46.95
CA GLY A 323 17.51 0.62 46.32
C GLY A 323 18.63 -0.32 46.72
#